data_AF-A0A669DVV7-F1
#
_entry.id   AF-A0A669DVV7-F1
#
_cell.length_a   1.000
_cell.length_b   1.000
_cell.length_c   1.000
_cell.angle_alpha   90.00
_cell.angle_beta   90.00
_cell.angle_gamma   90.00
#
_symmetry.space_group_name_H-M   'P 1'
#
loop_
_entity.id
_entity.type
_entity.pdbx_description
1 polymer ?
#
loop_
_entity_poly.entity_id
_entity_poly.type
_entity_poly.pdbx_seq_one_letter_code
_entity_poly.pdbx_strand_id
1 'polypeptide(L)'
;MTSLLAVVAVLAVLSAGFCEEQKNFLQRAGVAFNSRQYKSLLTVSNGERFGTWTWPEMCPENFFAVGFSVRVESNQYGGDDTALNGIRLVCAKDGNRNFLYTIESHTGYFGDWSQLQYCPSGVLTSFQIRVEPHQGLFGDDTAVNNIRFRCSSNPTLEGPSMGWGEYGHWSQECPDGGICGIETKMEEYQYGLDDSTLNDVRFHCCASQQVR
;
A
#
# COMPACT_ATOMS: atom_id res chain seq x y z
N MET A 1 24.06 66.15 -33.78
CA MET A 1 24.24 65.16 -32.70
C MET A 1 22.89 64.82 -32.12
N THR A 2 22.24 63.78 -32.63
CA THR A 2 21.03 63.21 -32.04
C THR A 2 21.13 61.70 -32.22
N SER A 3 21.16 61.01 -31.09
CA SER A 3 21.51 59.60 -30.92
C SER A 3 20.35 58.71 -31.37
N LEU A 4 20.61 57.78 -32.31
CA LEU A 4 19.71 56.67 -32.59
C LEU A 4 19.88 55.62 -31.48
N LEU A 5 18.87 55.47 -30.63
CA LEU A 5 18.78 54.35 -29.70
C LEU A 5 18.21 53.13 -30.44
N ALA A 6 19.06 52.12 -30.66
CA ALA A 6 18.68 50.82 -31.18
C ALA A 6 17.87 50.06 -30.12
N VAL A 7 16.64 49.68 -30.47
CA VAL A 7 15.80 48.80 -29.64
C VAL A 7 16.21 47.36 -29.90
N VAL A 8 16.90 46.74 -28.94
CA VAL A 8 17.21 45.31 -28.94
C VAL A 8 16.00 44.57 -28.36
N ALA A 9 15.26 43.88 -29.22
CA ALA A 9 14.18 42.98 -28.79
C ALA A 9 14.80 41.66 -28.28
N VAL A 10 14.79 41.45 -26.97
CA VAL A 10 15.17 40.18 -26.35
C VAL A 10 14.01 39.21 -26.51
N LEU A 11 14.12 38.27 -27.45
CA LEU A 11 13.20 37.13 -27.57
C LEU A 11 13.48 36.16 -26.42
N ALA A 12 12.67 36.25 -25.35
CA ALA A 12 12.63 35.23 -24.32
C ALA A 12 11.97 33.98 -24.90
N VAL A 13 12.78 32.98 -25.24
CA VAL A 13 12.30 31.64 -25.59
C VAL A 13 11.79 31.00 -24.29
N LEU A 14 10.50 31.12 -24.05
CA LEU A 14 9.80 30.31 -23.06
C LEU A 14 9.88 28.86 -23.53
N SER A 15 10.86 28.11 -23.04
CA SER A 15 10.81 26.66 -23.08
C SER A 15 9.67 26.23 -22.16
N ALA A 16 8.47 26.10 -22.72
CA ALA A 16 7.43 25.30 -22.12
C ALA A 16 7.97 23.86 -22.09
N GLY A 17 8.65 23.51 -21.00
CA GLY A 17 8.86 22.12 -20.67
C GLY A 17 7.49 21.49 -20.55
N PHE A 18 7.08 20.74 -21.56
CA PHE A 18 5.97 19.81 -21.43
C PHE A 18 6.40 18.81 -20.35
N CYS A 19 5.96 19.04 -19.12
CA CYS A 19 5.82 17.95 -18.17
C CYS A 19 4.70 17.08 -18.78
N GLU A 20 5.07 16.09 -19.57
CA GLU A 20 4.16 15.05 -19.99
C GLU A 20 3.73 14.34 -18.71
N GLU A 21 2.59 14.73 -18.15
CA GLU A 21 1.92 13.91 -17.15
C GLU A 21 1.61 12.58 -17.84
N GLN A 22 2.45 11.57 -17.62
CA GLN A 22 2.15 10.20 -17.99
C GLN A 22 0.79 9.85 -17.36
N LYS A 23 -0.25 9.81 -18.20
CA LYS A 23 -1.59 9.37 -17.79
C LYS A 23 -1.52 7.89 -17.47
N ASN A 24 -1.16 7.56 -16.23
CA ASN A 24 -1.22 6.20 -15.74
C ASN A 24 -2.68 5.79 -15.68
N PHE A 25 -3.06 4.77 -16.44
CA PHE A 25 -4.40 4.20 -16.34
C PHE A 25 -4.48 3.36 -15.06
N LEU A 26 -5.36 3.75 -14.13
CA LEU A 26 -5.54 3.06 -12.85
C LEU A 26 -6.93 2.40 -12.82
N GLN A 27 -6.97 1.08 -12.65
CA GLN A 27 -8.21 0.30 -12.62
C GLN A 27 -8.28 -0.57 -11.36
N ARG A 28 -9.42 -0.58 -10.67
CA ARG A 28 -9.62 -1.54 -9.58
C ARG A 28 -9.84 -2.95 -10.15
N ALA A 29 -9.07 -3.91 -9.68
CA ALA A 29 -9.19 -5.31 -10.12
C ALA A 29 -10.42 -6.00 -9.49
N GLY A 30 -10.70 -5.70 -8.22
CA GLY A 30 -11.78 -6.36 -7.50
C GLY A 30 -11.50 -7.87 -7.37
N VAL A 31 -12.57 -8.65 -7.39
CA VAL A 31 -12.51 -10.12 -7.31
C VAL A 31 -12.24 -10.82 -8.65
N ALA A 32 -11.98 -10.07 -9.71
CA ALA A 32 -11.87 -10.60 -11.08
C ALA A 32 -10.77 -11.65 -11.26
N PHE A 33 -9.71 -11.59 -10.44
CA PHE A 33 -8.54 -12.48 -10.56
C PHE A 33 -8.35 -13.37 -9.34
N ASN A 34 -9.37 -13.56 -8.49
CA ASN A 34 -9.25 -14.35 -7.26
C ASN A 34 -8.91 -15.83 -7.49
N SER A 35 -9.09 -16.34 -8.72
CA SER A 35 -8.66 -17.69 -9.09
C SER A 35 -7.16 -17.81 -9.41
N ARG A 36 -6.41 -16.69 -9.43
CA ARG A 36 -4.97 -16.69 -9.69
C ARG A 36 -4.25 -17.54 -8.66
N GLN A 37 -3.39 -18.44 -9.15
CA GLN A 37 -2.62 -19.32 -8.29
C GLN A 37 -1.46 -18.55 -7.64
N TYR A 38 -1.22 -18.82 -6.36
CA TYR A 38 -0.09 -18.27 -5.60
C TYR A 38 0.77 -19.41 -5.05
N LYS A 39 2.05 -19.14 -4.81
CA LYS A 39 3.03 -20.12 -4.31
C LYS A 39 3.00 -20.26 -2.80
N SER A 40 2.90 -19.14 -2.09
CA SER A 40 2.94 -19.09 -0.63
C SER A 40 2.20 -17.86 -0.10
N LEU A 41 1.89 -17.88 1.20
CA LEU A 41 1.37 -16.74 1.94
C LEU A 41 2.49 -16.15 2.79
N LEU A 42 2.60 -14.82 2.78
CA LEU A 42 3.39 -14.08 3.75
C LEU A 42 2.51 -13.74 4.94
N THR A 43 3.00 -14.10 6.12
CA THR A 43 2.37 -13.80 7.41
C THR A 43 3.42 -13.23 8.36
N VAL A 44 2.94 -12.56 9.41
CA VAL A 44 3.73 -12.01 10.52
C VAL A 44 3.20 -12.58 11.83
N SER A 45 4.00 -12.50 12.90
CA SER A 45 3.66 -13.12 14.19
C SER A 45 2.96 -12.20 15.17
N ASN A 46 2.92 -10.91 14.88
CA ASN A 46 2.44 -9.86 15.79
C ASN A 46 1.09 -9.26 15.35
N GLY A 47 0.37 -9.88 14.42
CA GLY A 47 -1.01 -9.50 14.11
C GLY A 47 -2.00 -10.12 15.08
N GLU A 48 -3.17 -9.51 15.23
CA GLU A 48 -4.16 -9.90 16.23
C GLU A 48 -4.91 -11.19 15.85
N ARG A 49 -5.26 -11.98 16.87
CA ARG A 49 -5.93 -13.27 16.75
C ARG A 49 -7.44 -13.15 16.55
N PHE A 50 -8.05 -12.06 16.96
CA PHE A 50 -9.47 -11.77 16.74
C PHE A 50 -9.77 -11.32 15.29
N GLY A 51 -11.05 -11.30 14.95
CA GLY A 51 -11.54 -11.02 13.58
C GLY A 51 -11.50 -12.21 12.63
N THR A 52 -12.07 -11.99 11.44
CA THR A 52 -12.14 -12.97 10.36
C THR A 52 -11.32 -12.50 9.18
N TRP A 53 -10.68 -13.44 8.48
CA TRP A 53 -10.06 -13.14 7.19
C TRP A 53 -11.15 -12.83 6.18
N THR A 54 -11.03 -11.68 5.52
CA THR A 54 -12.02 -11.19 4.56
C THR A 54 -11.71 -11.72 3.15
N TRP A 55 -12.28 -11.14 2.09
CA TRP A 55 -12.05 -11.65 0.75
C TRP A 55 -10.63 -11.31 0.27
N PRO A 56 -9.94 -12.24 -0.42
CA PRO A 56 -8.71 -11.89 -1.12
C PRO A 56 -9.04 -11.02 -2.34
N GLU A 57 -8.13 -10.11 -2.70
CA GLU A 57 -8.05 -9.56 -4.05
C GLU A 57 -6.66 -9.84 -4.63
N MET A 58 -6.61 -10.18 -5.92
CA MET A 58 -5.39 -10.60 -6.61
C MET A 58 -5.09 -9.67 -7.80
N CYS A 59 -3.82 -9.35 -7.98
CA CYS A 59 -3.33 -8.75 -9.22
C CYS A 59 -3.55 -9.73 -10.39
N PRO A 60 -3.83 -9.25 -11.61
CA PRO A 60 -3.89 -10.12 -12.79
C PRO A 60 -2.59 -10.88 -13.06
N GLU A 61 -2.65 -11.90 -13.93
CA GLU A 61 -1.47 -12.68 -14.30
C GLU A 61 -0.32 -11.81 -14.81
N ASN A 62 0.89 -12.10 -14.31
CA ASN A 62 2.13 -11.34 -14.55
C ASN A 62 2.16 -9.90 -13.99
N PHE A 63 1.14 -9.48 -13.24
CA PHE A 63 1.20 -8.25 -12.46
C PHE A 63 1.65 -8.53 -11.02
N PHE A 64 2.43 -7.62 -10.46
CA PHE A 64 2.93 -7.67 -9.08
C PHE A 64 2.78 -6.32 -8.42
N ALA A 65 2.63 -6.32 -7.09
CA ALA A 65 2.55 -5.10 -6.31
C ALA A 65 3.88 -4.33 -6.39
N VAL A 66 3.82 -3.08 -6.86
CA VAL A 66 4.98 -2.17 -7.00
C VAL A 66 4.91 -0.98 -6.04
N GLY A 67 3.81 -0.87 -5.31
CA GLY A 67 3.54 0.21 -4.39
C GLY A 67 2.27 -0.04 -3.60
N PHE A 68 1.99 0.85 -2.66
CA PHE A 68 0.83 0.76 -1.77
C PHE A 68 0.38 2.14 -1.28
N SER A 69 -0.85 2.18 -0.77
CA SER A 69 -1.40 3.28 0.01
C SER A 69 -2.11 2.69 1.23
N VAL A 70 -2.13 3.44 2.32
CA VAL A 70 -2.78 3.05 3.57
C VAL A 70 -3.95 3.98 3.84
N ARG A 71 -5.02 3.45 4.42
CA ARG A 71 -6.17 4.23 4.87
C ARG A 71 -6.08 4.41 6.37
N VAL A 72 -6.00 5.66 6.81
CA VAL A 72 -5.80 6.00 8.22
C VAL A 72 -6.78 7.12 8.57
N GLU A 73 -7.40 7.04 9.74
CA GLU A 73 -8.20 8.14 10.26
C GLU A 73 -7.31 9.29 10.73
N SER A 74 -7.82 10.51 10.68
CA SER A 74 -7.10 11.67 11.19
C SER A 74 -7.46 11.89 12.66
N ASN A 75 -6.47 12.30 13.46
CA ASN A 75 -6.60 12.52 14.90
C ASN A 75 -7.84 13.38 15.22
N GLN A 76 -8.79 12.83 16.00
CA GLN A 76 -10.05 13.48 16.36
C GLN A 76 -9.97 14.30 17.67
N TYR A 77 -8.78 14.70 18.11
CA TYR A 77 -8.54 15.59 19.27
C TYR A 77 -9.25 15.17 20.58
N GLY A 78 -9.56 13.88 20.77
CA GLY A 78 -10.25 13.39 21.98
C GLY A 78 -10.80 11.96 21.98
N GLY A 79 -10.48 11.11 20.99
CA GLY A 79 -10.82 9.67 20.95
C GLY A 79 -9.58 8.83 20.63
N ASP A 80 -9.67 7.50 20.79
CA ASP A 80 -8.53 6.61 20.54
C ASP A 80 -7.97 6.82 19.13
N ASP A 81 -6.66 7.12 19.11
CA ASP A 81 -5.99 7.74 17.99
C ASP A 81 -5.66 6.71 16.90
N THR A 82 -6.62 6.48 16.00
CA THR A 82 -6.39 6.26 14.56
C THR A 82 -5.52 5.05 14.19
N ALA A 83 -6.10 3.85 14.30
CA ALA A 83 -5.55 2.64 13.72
C ALA A 83 -5.54 2.67 12.17
N LEU A 84 -4.73 1.80 11.56
CA LEU A 84 -4.75 1.57 10.12
C LEU A 84 -6.05 0.81 9.78
N ASN A 85 -6.87 1.36 8.88
CA ASN A 85 -8.16 0.77 8.53
C ASN A 85 -8.12 -0.05 7.24
N GLY A 86 -7.21 0.27 6.32
CA GLY A 86 -7.16 -0.39 5.02
C GLY A 86 -5.83 -0.27 4.32
N ILE A 87 -5.54 -1.25 3.45
CA ILE A 87 -4.34 -1.29 2.63
C ILE A 87 -4.78 -1.48 1.18
N ARG A 88 -4.24 -0.64 0.30
CA ARG A 88 -4.39 -0.73 -1.15
C ARG A 88 -3.02 -1.04 -1.75
N LEU A 89 -2.93 -2.12 -2.52
CA LEU A 89 -1.74 -2.38 -3.33
C LEU A 89 -1.94 -1.87 -4.76
N VAL A 90 -0.85 -1.44 -5.38
CA VAL A 90 -0.81 -1.07 -6.79
C VAL A 90 -0.01 -2.10 -7.56
N CYS A 91 -0.65 -2.76 -8.51
CA CYS A 91 -0.05 -3.78 -9.34
C CYS A 91 0.38 -3.22 -10.69
N ALA A 92 1.60 -3.55 -11.12
CA ALA A 92 2.11 -3.25 -12.45
C ALA A 92 2.62 -4.53 -13.12
N LYS A 93 2.59 -4.54 -14.45
CA LYS A 93 3.16 -5.62 -15.26
C LYS A 93 4.60 -5.28 -15.63
N ASP A 94 5.54 -6.17 -15.32
CA ASP A 94 6.95 -6.03 -15.69
C ASP A 94 7.57 -4.67 -15.29
N GLY A 95 7.10 -4.08 -14.18
CA GLY A 95 7.53 -2.76 -13.70
C GLY A 95 7.02 -1.56 -14.52
N ASN A 96 6.27 -1.79 -15.59
CA ASN A 96 5.69 -0.74 -16.42
C ASN A 96 4.47 -0.10 -15.75
N ARG A 97 4.54 1.22 -15.51
CA ARG A 97 3.51 1.99 -14.78
C ARG A 97 2.46 2.65 -15.66
N ASN A 98 2.50 2.45 -16.98
CA ASN A 98 1.51 3.03 -17.88
C ASN A 98 0.09 2.51 -17.60
N PHE A 99 -0.01 1.26 -17.12
CA PHE A 99 -1.26 0.60 -16.82
C PHE A 99 -1.14 -0.14 -15.48
N LEU A 100 -1.97 0.27 -14.53
CA LEU A 100 -1.91 -0.14 -13.13
C LEU A 100 -3.25 -0.72 -12.70
N TYR A 101 -3.20 -1.76 -11.88
CA TYR A 101 -4.36 -2.23 -11.13
C TYR A 101 -4.25 -1.82 -9.67
N THR A 102 -5.38 -1.54 -9.01
CA THR A 102 -5.45 -1.54 -7.54
C THR A 102 -6.16 -2.78 -7.05
N ILE A 103 -5.64 -3.36 -5.96
CA ILE A 103 -6.28 -4.46 -5.24
C ILE A 103 -6.40 -4.09 -3.76
N GLU A 104 -7.55 -4.41 -3.19
CA GLU A 104 -7.97 -4.04 -1.84
C GLU A 104 -8.80 -5.18 -1.23
N SER A 105 -8.43 -5.68 -0.06
CA SER A 105 -9.32 -6.59 0.69
C SER A 105 -10.39 -5.75 1.42
N HIS A 106 -10.85 -6.13 2.61
CA HIS A 106 -11.64 -5.18 3.41
C HIS A 106 -10.78 -3.99 3.85
N THR A 107 -11.31 -2.76 3.71
CA THR A 107 -10.55 -1.51 3.89
C THR A 107 -11.07 -0.62 5.03
N GLY A 108 -11.93 -1.17 5.88
CA GLY A 108 -12.67 -0.42 6.90
C GLY A 108 -13.64 0.59 6.28
N TYR A 109 -14.40 1.28 7.13
CA TYR A 109 -15.38 2.28 6.70
C TYR A 109 -14.85 3.71 6.73
N PHE A 110 -13.85 3.98 7.58
CA PHE A 110 -13.42 5.33 7.91
C PHE A 110 -11.96 5.62 7.55
N GLY A 111 -11.61 6.91 7.56
CA GLY A 111 -10.27 7.42 7.24
C GLY A 111 -10.06 7.74 5.77
N ASP A 112 -8.91 8.36 5.51
CA ASP A 112 -8.49 8.83 4.19
C ASP A 112 -7.31 8.02 3.67
N TRP A 113 -7.27 7.83 2.35
CA TRP A 113 -6.14 7.17 1.69
C TRP A 113 -4.93 8.09 1.63
N SER A 114 -3.78 7.57 2.04
CA SER A 114 -2.51 8.25 1.91
C SER A 114 -2.08 8.41 0.45
N GLN A 115 -1.10 9.27 0.22
CA GLN A 115 -0.34 9.26 -1.03
C GLN A 115 0.28 7.88 -1.28
N LEU A 116 0.33 7.50 -2.56
CA LEU A 116 0.91 6.24 -3.00
C LEU A 116 2.43 6.24 -2.80
N GLN A 117 2.91 5.20 -2.12
CA GLN A 117 4.33 4.88 -1.99
C GLN A 117 4.70 3.83 -3.03
N TYR A 118 5.78 4.06 -3.76
CA TYR A 118 6.26 3.14 -4.80
C TYR A 118 7.69 2.73 -4.53
N CYS A 119 8.02 1.48 -4.85
CA CYS A 119 9.41 1.09 -5.00
C CYS A 119 10.03 1.93 -6.12
N PRO A 120 11.28 2.42 -6.04
CA PRO A 120 11.90 3.14 -7.16
C PRO A 120 11.94 2.29 -8.43
N SER A 121 12.19 0.99 -8.26
CA SER A 121 12.04 -0.03 -9.31
C SER A 121 11.64 -1.36 -8.67
N GLY A 122 11.30 -2.37 -9.47
CA GLY A 122 10.95 -3.68 -8.94
C GLY A 122 9.61 -3.73 -8.19
N VAL A 123 9.48 -4.70 -7.29
CA VAL A 123 8.20 -5.13 -6.68
C VAL A 123 8.33 -5.23 -5.15
N LEU A 124 7.21 -5.27 -4.44
CA LEU A 124 7.15 -5.57 -3.02
C LEU A 124 7.39 -7.07 -2.78
N THR A 125 8.26 -7.41 -1.83
CA THR A 125 8.71 -8.81 -1.60
C THR A 125 8.49 -9.32 -0.18
N SER A 126 8.39 -8.44 0.81
CA SER A 126 8.18 -8.77 2.22
C SER A 126 7.56 -7.59 2.94
N PHE A 127 6.94 -7.85 4.10
CA PHE A 127 6.31 -6.84 4.92
C PHE A 127 6.57 -7.05 6.41
N GLN A 128 6.35 -6.00 7.20
CA GLN A 128 6.19 -6.10 8.64
C GLN A 128 5.15 -5.08 9.09
N ILE A 129 4.42 -5.40 10.14
CA ILE A 129 3.40 -4.52 10.71
C ILE A 129 3.89 -3.93 12.03
N ARG A 130 3.38 -2.73 12.32
CA ARG A 130 3.54 -2.04 13.58
C ARG A 130 2.27 -2.18 14.39
N VAL A 131 2.40 -2.65 15.61
CA VAL A 131 1.29 -2.88 16.53
C VAL A 131 1.71 -2.33 17.90
N GLU A 132 0.78 -1.80 18.67
CA GLU A 132 1.05 -1.48 20.06
C GLU A 132 1.34 -2.73 20.93
N PRO A 133 2.04 -2.60 22.05
CA PRO A 133 2.16 -3.71 22.97
C PRO A 133 0.83 -3.92 23.71
N HIS A 134 0.40 -5.17 23.81
CA HIS A 134 -0.76 -5.62 24.60
C HIS A 134 -0.70 -5.02 26.02
N GLN A 135 -1.71 -4.24 26.38
CA GLN A 135 -1.77 -3.48 27.65
C GLN A 135 -2.29 -4.32 28.84
N GLY A 136 -2.37 -5.65 28.72
CA GLY A 136 -2.80 -6.57 29.77
C GLY A 136 -4.27 -6.99 29.69
N LEU A 137 -4.81 -7.63 30.76
CA LEU A 137 -6.12 -8.32 30.79
C LEU A 137 -7.37 -7.45 30.52
N PHE A 138 -7.22 -6.13 30.46
CA PHE A 138 -8.33 -5.17 30.33
C PHE A 138 -8.04 -4.08 29.28
N GLY A 139 -6.96 -4.19 28.52
CA GLY A 139 -6.67 -3.26 27.42
C GLY A 139 -7.09 -3.88 26.11
N ASP A 140 -7.76 -3.11 25.26
CA ASP A 140 -8.15 -3.60 23.94
C ASP A 140 -6.90 -3.99 23.13
N ASP A 141 -6.97 -5.18 22.56
CA ASP A 141 -5.84 -5.84 21.93
C ASP A 141 -5.61 -5.29 20.52
N THR A 142 -4.91 -4.15 20.52
CA THR A 142 -3.88 -3.77 19.55
C THR A 142 -4.18 -4.00 18.05
N ALA A 143 -4.84 -3.02 17.43
CA ALA A 143 -4.94 -2.93 15.98
C ALA A 143 -3.58 -2.66 15.30
N VAL A 144 -3.51 -2.91 13.99
CA VAL A 144 -2.37 -2.53 13.16
C VAL A 144 -2.31 -1.00 13.06
N ASN A 145 -1.19 -0.41 13.45
CA ASN A 145 -1.00 1.05 13.41
C ASN A 145 -0.20 1.52 12.19
N ASN A 146 0.70 0.68 11.67
CA ASN A 146 1.45 0.99 10.45
C ASN A 146 1.98 -0.28 9.77
N ILE A 147 2.52 -0.13 8.56
CA ILE A 147 3.10 -1.21 7.76
C ILE A 147 4.35 -0.72 7.02
N ARG A 148 5.33 -1.62 6.91
CA ARG A 148 6.51 -1.46 6.06
C ARG A 148 6.57 -2.57 5.03
N PHE A 149 7.13 -2.26 3.87
CA PHE A 149 7.43 -3.23 2.82
C PHE A 149 8.88 -3.15 2.37
N ARG A 150 9.46 -4.29 2.01
CA ARG A 150 10.73 -4.36 1.27
C ARG A 150 10.46 -4.35 -0.23
N CYS A 151 11.24 -3.55 -0.94
CA CYS A 151 11.32 -3.59 -2.39
C CYS A 151 12.43 -4.54 -2.84
N SER A 152 12.21 -5.25 -3.95
CA SER A 152 13.25 -6.06 -4.58
C SER A 152 14.48 -5.25 -5.02
N SER A 153 14.32 -3.93 -5.26
CA SER A 153 15.41 -3.03 -5.64
C SER A 153 16.08 -2.31 -4.47
N ASN A 154 15.57 -2.43 -3.24
CA ASN A 154 15.71 -1.42 -2.17
C ASN A 154 15.12 -0.04 -2.58
N PRO A 155 14.70 0.85 -1.65
CA PRO A 155 14.75 0.78 -0.19
C PRO A 155 13.56 0.01 0.43
N THR A 156 13.50 0.02 1.76
CA THR A 156 12.26 -0.25 2.52
C THR A 156 11.34 0.95 2.44
N LEU A 157 10.06 0.72 2.23
CA LEU A 157 9.00 1.73 2.26
C LEU A 157 8.22 1.62 3.56
N GLU A 158 7.86 2.76 4.13
CA GLU A 158 7.03 2.85 5.34
C GLU A 158 5.75 3.60 5.01
N GLY A 159 4.62 3.10 5.53
CA GLY A 159 3.33 3.77 5.40
C GLY A 159 3.37 5.13 6.13
N PRO A 160 2.81 6.19 5.54
CA PRO A 160 2.65 7.47 6.22
C PRO A 160 1.50 7.40 7.22
N SER A 161 1.71 6.66 8.31
CA SER A 161 0.82 6.54 9.47
C SER A 161 1.53 7.02 10.74
N MET A 162 0.82 7.00 11.85
CA MET A 162 1.30 7.46 13.15
C MET A 162 2.42 6.56 13.71
N GLY A 163 3.14 7.13 14.68
CA GLY A 163 4.36 6.56 15.24
C GLY A 163 4.18 5.66 16.46
N TRP A 164 2.97 5.17 16.74
CA TRP A 164 2.66 4.39 17.95
C TRP A 164 2.94 2.90 17.79
N GLY A 165 3.31 2.25 18.90
CA GLY A 165 3.65 0.82 18.95
C GLY A 165 5.04 0.49 18.41
N GLU A 166 5.30 -0.80 18.18
CA GLU A 166 6.59 -1.33 17.72
C GLU A 166 6.42 -2.23 16.50
N TYR A 167 7.43 -2.22 15.63
CA TYR A 167 7.45 -3.14 14.49
C TYR A 167 7.80 -4.55 14.94
N GLY A 168 7.02 -5.52 14.49
CA GLY A 168 7.34 -6.93 14.63
C GLY A 168 8.48 -7.37 13.72
N HIS A 169 8.69 -8.68 13.67
CA HIS A 169 9.64 -9.28 12.72
C HIS A 169 9.13 -9.18 11.28
N TRP A 170 10.07 -9.08 10.34
CA TRP A 170 9.78 -9.21 8.91
C TRP A 170 9.16 -10.57 8.59
N SER A 171 8.19 -10.56 7.68
CA SER A 171 7.73 -11.78 7.02
C SER A 171 8.87 -12.42 6.24
N GLN A 172 8.65 -13.67 5.82
CA GLN A 172 9.46 -14.27 4.76
C GLN A 172 9.42 -13.41 3.49
N GLU A 173 10.40 -13.59 2.61
CA GLU A 173 10.45 -12.94 1.30
C GLU A 173 9.83 -13.85 0.23
N CYS A 174 9.10 -13.27 -0.73
CA CYS A 174 8.60 -14.02 -1.88
C CYS A 174 9.75 -14.52 -2.77
N PRO A 175 9.90 -15.84 -3.00
CA PRO A 175 10.94 -16.37 -3.88
C PRO A 175 10.56 -16.21 -5.37
N ASP A 176 11.50 -15.74 -6.18
CA ASP A 176 11.41 -15.61 -7.65
C ASP A 176 10.10 -14.96 -8.14
N GLY A 177 9.78 -13.78 -7.61
CA GLY A 177 8.59 -13.02 -7.97
C GLY A 177 8.32 -11.87 -7.00
N GLY A 178 7.08 -11.73 -6.57
CA GLY A 178 6.67 -10.67 -5.65
C GLY A 178 5.26 -10.86 -5.12
N ILE A 179 4.86 -9.93 -4.25
CA ILE A 179 3.51 -9.86 -3.72
C ILE A 179 2.52 -9.63 -4.87
N CYS A 180 1.46 -10.42 -4.93
CA CYS A 180 0.46 -10.42 -5.99
C CYS A 180 -0.99 -10.45 -5.48
N GLY A 181 -1.19 -10.45 -4.18
CA GLY A 181 -2.52 -10.50 -3.58
C GLY A 181 -2.49 -10.06 -2.13
N ILE A 182 -3.66 -9.66 -1.64
CA ILE A 182 -3.85 -9.19 -0.27
C ILE A 182 -5.12 -9.79 0.31
N GLU A 183 -5.06 -10.11 1.61
CA GLU A 183 -6.22 -10.47 2.42
C GLU A 183 -6.06 -9.82 3.80
N THR A 184 -7.06 -9.08 4.23
CA THR A 184 -7.07 -8.40 5.54
C THR A 184 -7.95 -9.15 6.52
N LYS A 185 -7.56 -9.10 7.79
CA LYS A 185 -8.31 -9.66 8.91
C LYS A 185 -8.94 -8.53 9.70
N MET A 186 -10.26 -8.57 9.81
CA MET A 186 -11.05 -7.52 10.44
C MET A 186 -12.19 -8.14 11.24
N GLU A 187 -12.66 -7.45 12.27
CA GLU A 187 -13.88 -7.83 12.97
C GLU A 187 -15.12 -7.43 12.17
N GLU A 188 -16.18 -8.23 12.31
CA GLU A 188 -17.46 -7.87 11.70
C GLU A 188 -18.01 -6.63 12.38
N TYR A 189 -18.52 -5.70 11.57
CA TYR A 189 -19.17 -4.50 12.09
C TYR A 189 -20.36 -4.88 12.98
N GLN A 190 -20.23 -4.68 14.29
CA GLN A 190 -21.31 -4.83 15.26
C GLN A 190 -22.03 -3.48 15.37
N TYR A 191 -23.29 -3.41 14.94
CA TYR A 191 -24.09 -2.17 15.01
C TYR A 191 -24.02 -1.50 16.38
N GLY A 192 -23.48 -0.27 16.43
CA GLY A 192 -23.45 0.56 17.64
C GLY A 192 -22.18 0.47 18.48
N LEU A 193 -21.18 -0.33 18.06
CA LEU A 193 -19.80 -0.23 18.53
C LEU A 193 -18.94 0.28 17.38
N ASP A 194 -17.98 1.15 17.70
CA ASP A 194 -16.92 1.48 16.73
C ASP A 194 -16.05 0.24 16.49
N ASP A 195 -15.22 0.33 15.44
CA ASP A 195 -14.05 -0.52 15.19
C ASP A 195 -14.23 -1.72 14.25
N SER A 196 -14.42 -1.41 12.96
CA SER A 196 -13.88 -2.25 11.89
C SER A 196 -12.40 -1.89 11.63
N THR A 197 -11.53 -2.14 12.61
CA THR A 197 -10.09 -1.85 12.50
C THR A 197 -9.34 -3.01 11.84
N LEU A 198 -8.16 -2.74 11.27
CA LEU A 198 -7.32 -3.79 10.71
C LEU A 198 -6.57 -4.52 11.82
N ASN A 199 -6.87 -5.79 12.01
CA ASN A 199 -6.27 -6.62 13.05
C ASN A 199 -5.05 -7.39 12.55
N ASP A 200 -5.06 -7.84 11.30
CA ASP A 200 -3.93 -8.51 10.67
C ASP A 200 -4.02 -8.41 9.13
N VAL A 201 -2.92 -8.68 8.44
CA VAL A 201 -2.87 -8.76 6.98
C VAL A 201 -1.94 -9.87 6.54
N ARG A 202 -2.32 -10.58 5.48
CA ARG A 202 -1.47 -11.53 4.78
C ARG A 202 -1.41 -11.22 3.30
N PHE A 203 -0.28 -11.57 2.69
CA PHE A 203 -0.04 -11.31 1.28
C PHE A 203 0.24 -12.59 0.52
N HIS A 204 -0.22 -12.67 -0.71
CA HIS A 204 0.03 -13.81 -1.59
C HIS A 204 1.31 -13.57 -2.38
N CYS A 205 2.22 -14.55 -2.38
CA CYS A 205 3.41 -14.56 -3.24
C CYS A 205 3.13 -15.29 -4.54
N CYS A 206 3.38 -14.65 -5.67
CA CYS A 206 3.35 -15.27 -6.98
C CYS A 206 4.75 -15.34 -7.56
N ALA A 207 4.97 -16.30 -8.47
CA ALA A 207 6.20 -16.35 -9.24
C ALA A 207 6.13 -15.51 -10.49
N SER A 208 7.26 -14.89 -10.82
CA SER A 208 7.51 -14.39 -12.16
C SER A 208 7.62 -15.58 -13.10
N GLN A 209 6.78 -15.60 -14.13
CA GLN A 209 6.97 -16.50 -15.26
C GLN A 209 8.26 -16.03 -15.96
N GLN A 210 9.36 -16.77 -15.84
CA GLN A 210 10.53 -16.50 -16.67
C GLN A 210 10.11 -16.69 -18.12
N VAL A 211 10.12 -15.60 -18.90
CA VAL A 211 10.06 -15.70 -20.35
C VAL A 211 11.31 -16.47 -20.77
N ARG A 212 11.15 -17.74 -21.14
CA ARG A 212 12.18 -18.52 -21.84
C ARG A 212 12.33 -18.02 -23.25
#